data_AF-A0A2X2YL90-F1
#
_entry.id   AF-A0A2X2YL90-F1
#
_cell.length_a   1.000
_cell.length_b   1.000
_cell.length_c   1.000
_cell.angle_alpha   90.00
_cell.angle_beta   90.00
_cell.angle_gamma   90.00
#
_symmetry.space_group_name_H-M   'P 1'
#
loop_
_entity.id
_entity.type
_entity.pdbx_description
1 polymer ?
#
loop_
_entity_poly.entity_id
_entity_poly.type
_entity_poly.pdbx_seq_one_letter_code
_entity_poly.pdbx_strand_id
1 'polypeptide(L)'
;MKNIYKNQPFTVSVREWMRANKIWQADLADLVGVPRGTLSHYLAGRHPWPPELVAALLTLGCPLRPEEKPEATPPSHADPDTRECLQKAAYWLFLAAGGHAEDFEQLRKTNQ
;
A
#
# COMPACT_ATOMS: atom_id res chain seq x y z
N MET A 1 -25.92 -5.07 -14.24
CA MET A 1 -24.59 -4.83 -13.63
C MET A 1 -23.59 -4.57 -14.75
N LYS A 2 -23.03 -3.37 -14.85
CA LYS A 2 -22.01 -3.04 -15.87
C LYS A 2 -20.63 -3.31 -15.24
N ASN A 3 -19.90 -4.31 -15.74
CA ASN A 3 -18.52 -4.58 -15.34
C ASN A 3 -17.61 -3.53 -16.02
N ILE A 4 -17.11 -2.57 -15.24
CA ILE A 4 -16.33 -1.40 -15.70
C ILE A 4 -14.83 -1.58 -15.38
N TYR A 5 -14.31 -2.80 -15.47
CA TYR A 5 -12.86 -2.95 -15.56
C TYR A 5 -12.49 -2.62 -17.01
N LYS A 6 -12.30 -1.32 -17.30
CA LYS A 6 -11.58 -0.92 -18.52
C LYS A 6 -10.27 -1.72 -18.50
N ASN A 7 -10.03 -2.53 -19.54
CA ASN A 7 -9.10 -3.67 -19.53
C ASN A 7 -7.63 -3.38 -19.14
N GLN A 8 -7.19 -2.12 -19.10
CA GLN A 8 -5.78 -1.76 -18.93
C GLN A 8 -5.26 -1.80 -17.48
N PRO A 9 -5.86 -1.14 -16.48
CA PRO A 9 -5.35 -1.13 -15.10
C PRO A 9 -5.15 -2.52 -14.51
N PHE A 10 -6.13 -3.42 -14.64
CA PHE A 10 -6.04 -4.77 -14.07
C PHE A 10 -4.92 -5.60 -14.72
N THR A 11 -4.75 -5.46 -16.03
CA THR A 11 -3.70 -6.15 -16.80
C THR A 11 -2.28 -5.67 -16.41
N VAL A 12 -2.14 -4.43 -15.97
CA VAL A 12 -0.88 -3.92 -15.41
C VAL A 12 -0.62 -4.55 -14.04
N SER A 13 -1.62 -4.55 -13.15
CA SER A 13 -1.52 -5.14 -11.81
C SER A 13 -1.14 -6.62 -11.84
N VAL A 14 -1.75 -7.41 -12.72
CA VAL A 14 -1.40 -8.84 -12.87
C VAL A 14 0.06 -9.01 -13.31
N ARG A 15 0.54 -8.20 -14.26
CA ARG A 15 1.94 -8.27 -14.73
C ARG A 15 2.93 -7.84 -13.65
N GLU A 16 2.61 -6.83 -12.86
CA GLU A 16 3.45 -6.39 -11.74
C GLU A 16 3.50 -7.44 -10.64
N TRP A 17 2.36 -8.01 -10.27
CA TRP A 17 2.28 -9.09 -9.30
C TRP A 17 3.06 -10.34 -9.74
N MET A 18 2.94 -10.74 -11.02
CA MET A 18 3.75 -11.83 -11.59
C MET A 18 5.25 -11.55 -11.47
N ARG A 19 5.69 -10.32 -11.78
CA ARG A 19 7.11 -9.92 -11.65
C ARG A 19 7.58 -9.96 -10.20
N ALA A 20 6.78 -9.46 -9.26
CA ALA A 20 7.10 -9.46 -7.84
C ALA A 20 7.25 -10.89 -7.29
N ASN A 21 6.42 -11.81 -7.75
CA ASN A 21 6.40 -13.21 -7.30
C ASN A 21 7.26 -14.15 -8.18
N LYS A 22 7.97 -13.63 -9.19
CA LYS A 22 8.76 -14.40 -10.16
C LYS A 22 7.95 -15.52 -10.86
N ILE A 23 6.67 -15.27 -11.10
CA ILE A 23 5.76 -16.20 -11.78
C ILE A 23 5.86 -15.99 -13.29
N TRP A 24 6.15 -17.06 -14.03
CA TRP A 24 6.14 -17.01 -15.49
C TRP A 24 4.72 -17.11 -16.01
N GLN A 25 4.46 -16.55 -17.21
CA GLN A 25 3.14 -16.60 -17.82
C GLN A 25 2.65 -18.05 -18.05
N ALA A 26 3.56 -18.96 -18.37
CA ALA A 26 3.26 -20.38 -18.51
C ALA A 26 2.71 -20.95 -17.20
N ASP A 27 3.40 -20.71 -16.09
CA ASP A 27 3.01 -21.19 -14.76
C ASP A 27 1.69 -20.57 -14.31
N LEU A 28 1.48 -19.27 -14.57
CA LEU A 28 0.21 -18.63 -14.24
C LEU A 28 -0.95 -19.23 -15.02
N ALA A 29 -0.75 -19.54 -16.30
CA ALA A 29 -1.76 -20.18 -17.14
C ALA A 29 -2.14 -21.57 -16.60
N ASP A 30 -1.13 -22.33 -16.17
CA ASP A 30 -1.31 -23.65 -15.58
C ASP A 30 -2.00 -23.57 -14.20
N LEU A 31 -1.67 -22.56 -13.36
CA LEU A 31 -2.28 -22.32 -12.05
C LEU A 31 -3.76 -21.92 -12.11
N VAL A 32 -4.13 -21.11 -13.10
CA VAL A 32 -5.52 -20.64 -13.27
C VAL A 32 -6.33 -21.51 -14.23
N GLY A 33 -5.71 -22.56 -14.79
CA GLY A 33 -6.38 -23.55 -15.65
C GLY A 33 -6.82 -23.01 -17.01
N VAL A 34 -6.04 -22.09 -17.61
CA VAL A 34 -6.36 -21.52 -18.94
C VAL A 34 -5.24 -21.78 -19.95
N PRO A 35 -5.53 -21.87 -21.25
CA PRO A 35 -4.48 -22.00 -22.25
C PRO A 35 -3.55 -20.78 -22.27
N ARG A 36 -2.24 -21.01 -22.48
CA ARG A 36 -1.20 -19.96 -22.50
C ARG A 36 -1.50 -18.83 -23.50
N GLY A 37 -2.02 -19.18 -24.68
CA GLY A 37 -2.42 -18.22 -25.71
C GLY A 37 -3.59 -17.34 -25.24
N THR A 38 -4.56 -17.93 -24.55
CA THR A 38 -5.71 -17.22 -23.98
C THR A 38 -5.25 -16.23 -22.90
N LEU A 39 -4.37 -16.66 -21.99
CA LEU A 39 -3.79 -15.77 -20.98
C LEU A 39 -3.01 -14.61 -21.62
N SER A 40 -2.30 -14.86 -22.72
CA SER A 40 -1.60 -13.82 -23.48
C SER A 40 -2.55 -12.74 -24.00
N HIS A 41 -3.72 -13.11 -24.50
CA HIS A 41 -4.69 -12.14 -24.99
C HIS A 41 -5.29 -11.28 -23.86
N TYR A 42 -5.52 -11.85 -22.68
CA TYR A 42 -5.94 -11.09 -21.50
C TYR A 42 -4.84 -10.15 -21.02
N LEU A 43 -3.59 -10.63 -20.94
CA LEU A 43 -2.43 -9.82 -20.56
C LEU A 43 -2.05 -8.75 -21.60
N ALA A 44 -2.49 -8.90 -22.84
CA ALA A 44 -2.37 -7.87 -23.88
C ALA A 44 -3.55 -6.88 -23.86
N GLY A 45 -4.56 -7.08 -23.00
CA GLY A 45 -5.77 -6.27 -22.93
C GLY A 45 -6.71 -6.40 -24.13
N ARG A 46 -6.52 -7.42 -24.98
CA ARG A 46 -7.33 -7.66 -26.18
C ARG A 46 -8.73 -8.19 -25.86
N HIS A 47 -8.88 -8.85 -24.71
CA HIS A 47 -10.14 -9.37 -24.22
C HIS A 47 -10.39 -8.94 -22.76
N PRO A 48 -11.65 -8.75 -22.36
CA PRO A 48 -11.99 -8.54 -20.96
C PRO A 48 -11.70 -9.80 -20.15
N TRP A 49 -11.33 -9.61 -18.90
CA TRP A 49 -11.06 -10.70 -17.97
C TRP A 49 -12.38 -11.35 -17.52
N PRO A 50 -12.55 -12.67 -17.68
CA PRO A 50 -13.72 -13.37 -17.18
C PRO A 50 -13.75 -13.37 -15.65
N PRO A 51 -14.91 -13.23 -14.99
CA PRO A 51 -15.03 -13.16 -13.53
C PRO A 51 -14.38 -14.33 -12.80
N GLU A 52 -14.45 -15.54 -13.38
CA GLU A 52 -13.88 -16.76 -12.84
C GLU A 52 -12.36 -16.69 -12.78
N LEU A 53 -11.74 -16.12 -13.81
CA LEU A 53 -10.29 -15.93 -13.87
C LEU A 53 -9.83 -14.83 -12.91
N VAL A 54 -10.62 -13.76 -12.76
CA VAL A 54 -10.35 -12.71 -11.76
C VAL A 54 -10.43 -13.30 -10.35
N ALA A 55 -11.44 -14.13 -10.06
CA ALA A 55 -11.56 -14.81 -8.78
C ALA A 55 -10.38 -15.75 -8.50
N ALA A 56 -9.95 -16.54 -9.49
CA ALA A 56 -8.77 -17.40 -9.36
C ALA A 56 -7.50 -16.61 -9.04
N LEU A 57 -7.28 -15.48 -9.73
CA LEU A 57 -6.15 -14.58 -9.47
C LEU A 57 -6.20 -13.98 -8.05
N LEU A 58 -7.38 -13.61 -7.58
CA LEU A 58 -7.58 -13.11 -6.21
C LEU A 58 -7.27 -14.17 -5.15
N THR A 59 -7.67 -15.43 -5.38
CA THR A 59 -7.33 -16.55 -4.50
C THR A 59 -5.83 -16.80 -4.44
N LEU A 60 -5.10 -16.52 -5.53
CA LEU A 60 -3.64 -16.58 -5.58
C LEU A 60 -2.95 -15.36 -4.95
N GLY A 61 -3.72 -14.35 -4.50
CA GLY A 61 -3.19 -13.14 -3.88
C GLY A 61 -2.80 -12.04 -4.87
N CYS A 62 -3.27 -12.09 -6.12
CA CYS A 62 -3.10 -10.99 -7.07
C CYS A 62 -3.99 -9.81 -6.67
N PRO A 63 -3.44 -8.61 -6.42
CA PRO A 63 -4.24 -7.46 -6.01
C PRO A 63 -5.08 -6.92 -7.19
N LEU A 64 -6.36 -6.64 -6.93
CA LEU A 64 -7.30 -6.05 -7.90
C LEU A 64 -6.99 -4.60 -8.27
N ARG A 65 -6.25 -3.91 -7.39
CA ARG A 65 -5.74 -2.57 -7.62
C ARG A 65 -4.23 -2.66 -7.75
N PRO A 66 -3.59 -1.84 -8.61
CA PRO A 66 -2.20 -1.52 -8.36
C PRO A 66 -2.18 -1.02 -6.92
N GLU A 67 -1.44 -1.68 -6.04
CA GLU A 67 -1.19 -1.12 -4.73
C GLU A 67 -0.73 0.31 -5.01
N GLU A 68 -1.46 1.30 -4.46
CA GLU A 68 -0.83 2.60 -4.25
C GLU A 68 0.48 2.23 -3.59
N LYS A 69 1.60 2.42 -4.32
CA LYS A 69 2.92 2.24 -3.74
C LYS A 69 2.83 2.82 -2.35
N PRO A 70 3.25 2.12 -1.27
CA PRO A 70 3.39 2.81 0.00
C PRO A 70 4.15 4.08 -0.35
N GLU A 71 3.51 5.23 -0.18
CA GLU A 71 4.11 6.52 -0.43
C GLU A 71 5.49 6.38 0.19
N ALA A 72 6.52 6.43 -0.67
CA ALA A 72 7.86 6.55 -0.16
C ALA A 72 7.77 7.81 0.66
N THR A 73 7.70 7.67 1.98
CA THR A 73 7.71 8.79 2.91
C THR A 73 8.85 9.65 2.41
N PRO A 74 8.61 10.85 1.87
CA PRO A 74 9.72 11.69 1.51
C PRO A 74 10.52 11.82 2.80
N PRO A 75 11.86 11.69 2.80
CA PRO A 75 12.62 12.25 3.89
C PRO A 75 12.42 13.76 3.77
N SER A 76 11.30 14.26 4.27
CA SER A 76 11.11 15.66 4.56
C SER A 76 11.93 15.89 5.80
N HIS A 77 13.22 16.06 5.56
CA HIS A 77 14.18 16.63 6.46
C HIS A 77 13.78 18.09 6.66
N ALA A 78 12.72 18.29 7.45
CA ALA A 78 12.71 19.36 8.41
C ALA A 78 13.13 18.66 9.69
N ASP A 79 14.34 18.94 10.19
CA ASP A 79 14.62 18.81 11.61
C ASP A 79 13.87 19.98 12.28
N PRO A 80 12.66 19.80 12.84
CA PRO A 80 12.28 20.65 13.94
C PRO A 80 13.29 20.34 15.03
N ASP A 81 14.05 21.36 15.44
CA ASP A 81 15.02 21.34 16.53
C ASP A 81 14.62 20.25 17.53
N THR A 82 15.36 19.12 17.58
CA THR A 82 14.90 17.87 18.22
C THR A 82 14.41 18.14 19.65
N ARG A 83 14.97 19.18 20.28
CA ARG A 83 14.60 19.72 21.58
C ARG A 83 13.16 20.22 21.65
N GLU A 84 12.66 20.95 20.65
CA GLU A 84 11.27 21.44 20.63
C GLU A 84 10.29 20.26 20.49
N CYS A 85 10.60 19.28 19.65
CA CYS A 85 9.80 18.06 19.52
C CYS A 85 9.76 17.24 20.82
N LEU A 86 10.90 17.08 21.48
CA LEU A 86 10.98 16.40 22.77
C LEU A 86 10.24 17.16 23.87
N GLN A 87 10.33 18.49 23.89
CA GLN A 87 9.58 19.33 24.84
C GLN A 87 8.07 19.23 24.64
N LYS A 88 7.62 19.26 23.38
CA LYS A 88 6.20 19.05 23.05
C LYS A 88 5.74 17.65 23.45
N ALA A 89 6.52 16.62 23.16
CA ALA A 89 6.19 15.25 23.56
C ALA A 89 6.12 15.10 25.09
N ALA A 90 7.08 15.65 25.83
CA ALA A 90 7.07 15.64 27.30
C ALA A 90 5.86 16.38 27.88
N TYR A 91 5.49 17.53 27.30
CA TYR A 91 4.30 18.28 27.71
C TYR A 91 3.02 17.46 27.53
N TRP A 92 2.85 16.84 26.36
CA TRP A 92 1.67 16.00 26.10
C TRP A 92 1.61 14.77 27.01
N LEU A 93 2.74 14.13 27.30
CA LEU A 93 2.81 13.02 28.25
C LEU A 93 2.44 13.47 29.68
N PHE A 94 2.88 14.65 30.10
CA PHE A 94 2.54 15.20 31.41
C PHE A 94 1.04 15.50 31.55
N LEU A 95 0.43 16.10 30.54
CA LEU A 95 -1.02 16.32 30.50
C LEU A 95 -1.79 14.99 30.51
N ALA A 96 -1.33 13.99 29.75
CA ALA A 96 -1.97 12.68 29.72
C ALA A 96 -1.90 11.95 31.07
N ALA A 97 -0.88 12.23 31.88
CA ALA A 97 -0.75 11.74 33.25
C ALA A 97 -1.63 12.49 34.26
N GLY A 98 -2.44 13.47 33.82
CA GLY A 98 -3.32 14.27 34.66
C GLY A 98 -2.67 15.51 35.25
N GLY A 99 -1.46 15.89 34.79
CA GLY A 99 -0.81 17.12 35.21
C GLY A 99 -1.45 18.36 34.60
N HIS A 100 -1.35 19.50 35.28
CA HIS A 100 -1.86 20.78 34.79
C HIS A 100 -0.78 21.57 34.03
N ALA A 101 -1.17 22.29 32.98
CA ALA A 101 -0.21 23.03 32.14
C ALA A 101 0.68 24.01 32.94
N GLU A 102 0.13 24.60 34.02
CA GLU A 102 0.84 25.53 34.90
C GLU A 102 2.00 24.86 35.67
N ASP A 103 1.82 23.59 36.07
CA ASP A 103 2.85 22.81 36.78
C ASP A 103 4.01 22.44 35.84
N PHE A 104 3.72 22.17 34.57
CA PHE A 104 4.75 21.88 33.58
C PHE A 104 5.60 23.11 33.25
N GLU A 105 4.99 24.28 33.15
CA GLU A 105 5.70 25.55 32.93
C GLU A 105 6.58 25.92 34.14
N GLN A 106 6.16 25.60 35.37
CA GLN A 106 7.04 25.72 36.54
C GLN A 106 8.22 24.73 36.47
N LEU A 107 7.97 23.45 36.19
CA LEU A 107 9.01 22.43 36.04
C LEU A 107 10.04 22.78 34.96
N ARG A 108 9.59 23.38 33.85
CA ARG A 108 10.45 23.85 32.78
C ARG A 108 11.37 25.00 33.22
N LYS A 109 10.85 25.97 33.98
CA LYS A 109 11.63 27.10 34.50
C LYS A 109 12.67 26.69 35.55
N THR A 110 12.40 25.63 36.31
CA THR A 110 13.35 25.11 37.32
C THR A 110 14.50 24.31 36.71
N ASN A 111 14.34 23.75 35.50
CA ASN A 111 15.34 22.92 34.81
C ASN A 111 16.10 23.64 33.68
N GLN A 112 15.99 24.97 33.59
CA GLN A 112 16.83 25.82 32.74
C GLN A 112 17.98 26.42 33.53
#